data_AF-A0A068SAQ6-F1
#
_entry.id   AF-A0A068SAQ6-F1
#
_cell.length_a   1.000
_cell.length_b   1.000
_cell.length_c   1.000
_cell.angle_alpha   90.00
_cell.angle_beta   90.00
_cell.angle_gamma   90.00
#
_symmetry.space_group_name_H-M   'P 1'
#
loop_
_entity.id
_entity.type
_entity.pdbx_description
1 polymer ?
#
loop_
_entity_poly.entity_id
_entity_poly.type
_entity_poly.pdbx_seq_one_letter_code
_entity_poly.pdbx_strand_id
1 'polypeptide(L)'
;MQLVKPANNPCHRKRILQRINIGDEVLPYYALSHLWGISKAHPCMWDIGDYVDDINGEPAAPVSMRPEKRQTLIALLQKHPDSYWWIDVLCARSDTPLAMMSDIYGCCHQCYAMIDCEREIISKVDWMAQLLRQEKLGHRTVDQYNEAVDILNTFTKTSWWKRVWTWQEVVLPKKVILMAEASSSHTVLNIDAVIYLYKDLVLWGSYSIAGTCGIYRAADT
;
A
#
# COMPACT_ATOMS: atom_id res chain seq x y z
N MET A 1 -18.28 -4.96 13.86
CA MET A 1 -17.95 -3.75 13.09
C MET A 1 -18.83 -3.74 11.87
N GLN A 2 -19.46 -2.62 11.53
CA GLN A 2 -20.33 -2.51 10.36
C GLN A 2 -19.81 -1.39 9.46
N LEU A 3 -19.58 -1.71 8.20
CA LEU A 3 -19.24 -0.76 7.15
C LEU A 3 -20.53 -0.17 6.61
N VAL A 4 -20.65 1.15 6.73
CA VAL A 4 -21.86 1.87 6.36
C VAL A 4 -21.57 2.79 5.19
N LYS A 5 -22.57 3.01 4.32
CA LYS A 5 -22.48 4.08 3.33
C LYS A 5 -22.55 5.43 4.05
N PRO A 6 -21.49 6.26 4.02
CA PRO A 6 -21.43 7.54 4.72
C PRO A 6 -22.62 8.46 4.52
N ALA A 7 -23.07 8.58 3.27
CA ALA A 7 -24.14 9.48 2.88
C ALA A 7 -25.50 9.10 3.49
N ASN A 8 -25.69 7.83 3.86
CA ASN A 8 -26.96 7.27 4.28
C ASN A 8 -27.06 7.02 5.78
N ASN A 9 -25.99 7.26 6.56
CA ASN A 9 -25.98 7.03 8.00
C ASN A 9 -25.95 8.37 8.77
N PRO A 10 -27.09 8.84 9.32
CA PRO A 10 -27.18 10.15 9.99
C PRO A 10 -26.27 10.28 11.21
N CYS A 11 -26.13 9.20 11.99
CA CYS A 11 -25.26 9.15 13.16
C CYS A 11 -23.79 9.29 12.78
N HIS A 12 -23.39 8.64 11.69
CA HIS A 12 -22.03 8.75 11.16
C HIS A 12 -21.78 10.15 10.58
N ARG A 13 -22.69 10.68 9.76
CA ARG A 13 -22.60 12.06 9.23
C ARG A 13 -22.48 13.11 10.35
N LYS A 14 -23.27 12.97 11.42
CA LYS A 14 -23.20 13.86 12.59
C LYS A 14 -21.83 13.81 13.27
N ARG A 15 -21.26 12.62 13.48
CA ARG A 15 -19.93 12.43 14.07
C ARG A 15 -18.82 13.06 13.22
N ILE A 16 -18.92 12.95 11.89
CA ILE A 16 -17.98 13.59 10.98
C ILE A 16 -18.07 15.11 11.01
N LEU A 17 -19.29 15.67 10.97
CA LEU A 17 -19.47 17.13 11.08
C LEU A 17 -18.94 17.66 12.41
N GLN A 18 -19.10 16.89 13.49
CA GLN A 18 -18.50 17.24 14.79
C GLN A 18 -16.98 17.27 14.73
N ARG A 19 -16.33 16.30 14.08
CA ARG A 19 -14.86 16.29 13.92
C ARG A 19 -14.35 17.49 13.11
N ILE A 20 -15.00 17.80 11.99
CA ILE A 20 -14.67 18.99 11.18
C ILE A 20 -14.78 20.26 12.04
N ASN A 21 -15.85 20.38 12.82
CA ASN A 21 -16.11 21.57 13.64
C ASN A 21 -15.16 21.73 14.83
N ILE A 22 -14.49 20.66 15.28
CA ILE A 22 -13.53 20.69 16.40
C ILE A 22 -12.11 21.09 15.90
N GLY A 23 -11.93 21.28 14.60
CA GLY A 23 -10.64 21.67 14.02
C GLY A 23 -9.72 20.50 13.65
N ASP A 24 -10.25 19.27 13.61
CA ASP A 24 -9.61 18.20 12.84
C ASP A 24 -9.77 18.56 11.35
N GLU A 25 -8.83 19.34 10.81
CA GLU A 25 -8.88 19.89 9.44
C GLU A 25 -8.91 18.83 8.33
N VAL A 26 -8.68 17.55 8.67
CA VAL A 26 -8.63 16.46 7.69
C VAL A 26 -9.59 15.36 8.09
N LEU A 27 -10.59 15.13 7.24
CA LEU A 27 -11.42 13.94 7.33
C LEU A 27 -10.54 12.69 7.29
N PRO A 28 -10.78 11.69 8.17
CA PRO A 28 -10.07 10.42 8.14
C PRO A 28 -10.54 9.58 6.95
N TYR A 29 -10.25 10.06 5.74
CA TYR A 29 -10.55 9.42 4.48
C TYR A 29 -9.33 8.62 4.01
N TYR A 30 -9.52 7.32 3.96
CA TYR A 30 -8.53 6.33 3.58
C TYR A 30 -8.92 5.67 2.25
N ALA A 31 -7.91 5.22 1.51
CA ALA A 31 -8.11 4.35 0.37
C ALA A 31 -7.38 3.03 0.60
N LEU A 32 -7.96 1.93 0.11
CA LEU A 32 -7.31 0.63 0.08
C LEU A 32 -6.92 0.30 -1.36
N SER A 33 -5.63 0.30 -1.62
CA SER A 33 -5.06 -0.30 -2.82
C SER A 33 -4.76 -1.78 -2.55
N HIS A 34 -5.17 -2.66 -3.46
CA HIS A 34 -4.90 -4.08 -3.35
C HIS A 34 -4.92 -4.77 -4.70
N LEU A 35 -4.32 -5.96 -4.79
CA LEU A 35 -4.51 -6.81 -5.97
C LEU A 35 -5.97 -7.27 -6.07
N TRP A 36 -6.56 -7.06 -7.24
CA TRP A 36 -7.92 -7.52 -7.57
C TRP A 36 -7.88 -8.98 -8.01
N GLY A 37 -9.01 -9.65 -7.79
CA GLY A 37 -9.29 -10.93 -8.43
C GLY A 37 -8.84 -12.16 -7.65
N ILE A 38 -9.44 -13.24 -8.10
CA ILE A 38 -9.27 -14.63 -7.74
C ILE A 38 -8.33 -15.26 -8.77
N SER A 39 -7.60 -16.32 -8.40
CA SER A 39 -7.06 -17.23 -9.41
C SER A 39 -8.23 -17.69 -10.29
N LYS A 40 -8.11 -17.61 -11.63
CA LYS A 40 -9.15 -18.07 -12.57
C LYS A 40 -9.61 -19.51 -12.27
N ALA A 41 -8.77 -20.31 -11.61
CA ALA A 41 -9.05 -21.67 -11.23
C ALA A 41 -9.92 -21.81 -9.96
N HIS A 42 -9.96 -20.81 -9.06
CA HIS A 42 -10.66 -20.91 -7.77
C HIS A 42 -11.33 -19.58 -7.39
N PRO A 43 -12.61 -19.37 -7.74
CA PRO A 43 -13.37 -18.21 -7.31
C PRO A 43 -13.60 -18.18 -5.80
N CYS A 44 -12.69 -17.55 -5.07
CA CYS A 44 -12.87 -17.27 -3.65
C CYS A 44 -13.77 -16.05 -3.46
N MET A 45 -15.07 -16.30 -3.35
CA MET A 45 -16.03 -15.28 -2.90
C MET A 45 -15.91 -15.09 -1.39
N TRP A 46 -16.02 -13.84 -0.93
CA TRP A 46 -16.09 -13.49 0.47
C TRP A 46 -17.53 -13.11 0.79
N ASP A 47 -18.17 -13.91 1.63
CA ASP A 47 -19.42 -13.53 2.26
C ASP A 47 -19.17 -12.39 3.26
N ILE A 48 -19.58 -11.19 2.87
CA ILE A 48 -19.33 -9.95 3.60
C ILE A 48 -20.62 -9.39 4.22
N GLY A 49 -21.74 -10.11 4.09
CA GLY A 49 -23.05 -9.66 4.56
C GLY A 49 -23.10 -9.38 6.06
N ASP A 50 -22.28 -10.08 6.86
CA ASP A 50 -22.14 -9.82 8.30
C ASP A 50 -21.50 -8.45 8.64
N TYR A 51 -20.87 -7.80 7.66
CA TYR A 51 -20.11 -6.56 7.85
C TYR A 51 -20.64 -5.38 7.04
N VAL A 52 -21.31 -5.60 5.91
CA VAL A 52 -21.72 -4.55 4.96
C VAL A 52 -23.18 -4.76 4.59
N ASP A 53 -23.97 -3.70 4.66
CA ASP A 53 -25.31 -3.67 4.06
C ASP A 53 -25.27 -2.99 2.70
N ASP A 54 -26.16 -3.40 1.81
CA ASP A 54 -26.37 -2.83 0.49
C ASP A 54 -27.13 -1.49 0.55
N ILE A 55 -27.52 -0.98 -0.62
CA ILE A 55 -28.25 0.30 -0.71
C ILE A 55 -29.67 0.25 -0.13
N ASN A 56 -30.24 -0.95 0.01
CA ASN A 56 -31.57 -1.19 0.54
C ASN A 56 -31.55 -1.49 2.05
N GLY A 57 -30.35 -1.64 2.64
CA GLY A 57 -30.17 -2.03 4.04
C GLY A 57 -30.17 -3.53 4.27
N GLU A 58 -30.05 -4.33 3.20
CA GLU A 58 -29.95 -5.78 3.26
C GLU A 58 -28.47 -6.22 3.28
N PRO A 59 -28.12 -7.38 3.85
CA PRO A 59 -26.75 -7.89 3.83
C PRO A 59 -26.17 -7.91 2.40
N ALA A 60 -24.98 -7.34 2.23
CA ALA A 60 -24.36 -7.21 0.92
C ALA A 60 -24.04 -8.58 0.29
N ALA A 61 -24.22 -8.66 -1.03
CA ALA A 61 -23.86 -9.85 -1.78
C ALA A 61 -22.36 -10.17 -1.65
N PRO A 62 -21.97 -11.46 -1.73
CA PRO A 62 -20.56 -11.86 -1.68
C PRO A 62 -19.71 -11.14 -2.72
N VAL A 63 -18.49 -10.77 -2.33
CA VAL A 63 -17.55 -10.04 -3.19
C VAL A 63 -16.31 -10.88 -3.51
N SER A 64 -15.69 -10.63 -4.66
CA SER A 64 -14.48 -11.36 -5.07
C SER A 64 -13.27 -10.88 -4.26
N MET A 65 -12.83 -11.67 -3.29
CA MET A 65 -11.69 -11.31 -2.43
C MET A 65 -10.88 -12.53 -2.02
N ARG A 66 -9.55 -12.42 -2.22
CA ARG A 66 -8.57 -13.42 -1.80
C ARG A 66 -8.67 -13.71 -0.28
N PRO A 67 -8.76 -14.98 0.15
CA PRO A 67 -8.93 -15.35 1.55
C PRO A 67 -7.85 -14.79 2.48
N GLU A 68 -6.60 -14.76 2.02
CA GLU A 68 -5.43 -14.34 2.79
C GLU A 68 -5.55 -12.89 3.27
N LYS A 69 -6.29 -12.05 2.54
CA LYS A 69 -6.45 -10.62 2.82
C LYS A 69 -7.53 -10.31 3.85
N ARG A 70 -8.54 -11.16 3.97
CA ARG A 70 -9.82 -10.84 4.64
C ARG A 70 -9.60 -10.45 6.09
N GLN A 71 -8.87 -11.27 6.84
CA GLN A 71 -8.61 -11.02 8.26
C GLN A 71 -7.78 -9.75 8.47
N THR A 72 -6.75 -9.56 7.64
CA THR A 72 -5.88 -8.39 7.67
C THR A 72 -6.66 -7.10 7.38
N LEU A 73 -7.58 -7.14 6.40
CA LEU A 73 -8.45 -6.01 6.07
C LEU A 73 -9.42 -5.70 7.22
N ILE A 74 -10.07 -6.72 7.80
CA ILE A 74 -10.95 -6.52 8.96
C ILE A 74 -10.19 -5.88 10.12
N ALA A 75 -9.00 -6.39 10.44
CA ALA A 75 -8.16 -5.85 11.51
C ALA A 75 -7.74 -4.39 11.23
N LEU A 76 -7.41 -4.08 9.98
CA LEU A 76 -7.12 -2.71 9.55
C LEU A 76 -8.31 -1.79 9.78
N LEU A 77 -9.50 -2.18 9.33
CA LEU A 77 -10.71 -1.36 9.48
C LEU A 77 -11.10 -1.15 10.95
N GLN A 78 -10.95 -2.19 11.78
CA GLN A 78 -11.20 -2.10 13.23
C GLN A 78 -10.24 -1.13 13.94
N LYS A 79 -9.01 -0.99 13.44
CA LYS A 79 -8.02 -0.03 13.98
C LYS A 79 -8.36 1.42 13.66
N HIS A 80 -9.22 1.66 12.65
CA HIS A 80 -9.65 2.98 12.22
C HIS A 80 -11.17 3.14 12.36
N PRO A 81 -11.72 3.15 13.59
CA PRO A 81 -13.15 3.41 13.77
C PRO A 81 -13.51 4.83 13.34
N ASP A 82 -14.77 5.03 12.96
CA ASP A 82 -15.33 6.33 12.56
C ASP A 82 -14.54 7.03 11.43
N SER A 83 -14.18 6.25 10.42
CA SER A 83 -13.42 6.70 9.25
C SER A 83 -14.09 6.34 7.93
N TYR A 84 -13.63 6.99 6.85
CA TYR A 84 -14.11 6.75 5.50
C TYR A 84 -13.11 5.93 4.71
N TRP A 85 -13.62 4.96 3.96
CA TRP A 85 -12.78 4.06 3.17
C TRP A 85 -13.30 3.99 1.74
N TRP A 86 -12.38 4.21 0.80
CA TRP A 86 -12.54 3.74 -0.57
C TRP A 86 -11.89 2.36 -0.68
N ILE A 87 -12.70 1.33 -0.97
CA ILE A 87 -12.23 -0.03 -1.22
C ILE A 87 -12.83 -0.44 -2.55
N ASP A 88 -12.01 -0.58 -3.59
CA ASP A 88 -12.48 -0.82 -4.96
C ASP A 88 -13.53 -1.94 -5.04
N VAL A 89 -13.27 -3.10 -4.43
CA VAL A 89 -14.20 -4.25 -4.51
C VAL A 89 -15.57 -3.99 -3.85
N LEU A 90 -15.66 -3.00 -2.95
CA LEU A 90 -16.90 -2.64 -2.25
C LEU A 90 -17.57 -1.40 -2.85
N CYS A 91 -16.77 -0.48 -3.40
CA CYS A 91 -17.22 0.83 -3.84
C CYS A 91 -17.39 0.92 -5.36
N ALA A 92 -16.55 0.21 -6.13
CA ALA A 92 -16.57 0.26 -7.58
C ALA A 92 -17.69 -0.61 -8.14
N ARG A 93 -18.51 0.02 -8.97
CA ARG A 93 -19.52 -0.58 -9.84
C ARG A 93 -19.05 -0.59 -11.29
N SER A 94 -19.74 -1.33 -12.15
CA SER A 94 -19.46 -1.40 -13.60
C SER A 94 -19.54 -0.04 -14.31
N ASP A 95 -20.23 0.93 -13.73
CA ASP A 95 -20.40 2.30 -14.23
C ASP A 95 -19.48 3.33 -13.57
N THR A 96 -18.54 2.90 -12.71
CA THR A 96 -17.62 3.83 -12.02
C THR A 96 -16.72 4.53 -13.04
N PRO A 97 -16.80 5.87 -13.17
CA PRO A 97 -15.98 6.57 -14.14
C PRO A 97 -14.50 6.44 -13.80
N LEU A 98 -13.68 5.99 -14.75
CA LEU A 98 -12.22 5.87 -14.55
C LEU A 98 -11.57 7.20 -14.14
N ALA A 99 -12.14 8.33 -14.56
CA ALA A 99 -11.68 9.66 -14.19
C ALA A 99 -11.74 9.91 -12.67
N MET A 100 -12.65 9.27 -11.94
CA MET A 100 -12.82 9.46 -10.50
C MET A 100 -11.67 8.87 -9.67
N MET A 101 -10.91 7.91 -10.23
CA MET A 101 -9.80 7.27 -9.51
C MET A 101 -8.71 8.28 -9.09
N SER A 102 -8.45 9.29 -9.93
CA SER A 102 -7.52 10.36 -9.58
C SER A 102 -7.98 11.13 -8.35
N ASP A 103 -9.26 11.48 -8.27
CA ASP A 103 -9.82 12.23 -7.15
C ASP A 103 -9.87 11.38 -5.88
N ILE A 104 -10.20 10.10 -6.01
CA ILE A 104 -10.23 9.13 -4.90
C ILE A 104 -8.88 9.11 -4.18
N TYR A 105 -7.78 8.89 -4.92
CA TYR A 105 -6.46 8.77 -4.32
C TYR A 105 -5.84 10.15 -4.02
N GLY A 106 -6.10 11.17 -4.83
CA GLY A 106 -5.61 12.53 -4.59
C GLY A 106 -6.23 13.21 -3.37
N CYS A 107 -7.46 12.85 -3.01
CA CYS A 107 -8.14 13.41 -1.84
C CYS A 107 -7.93 12.58 -0.56
N CYS A 108 -7.39 11.37 -0.66
CA CYS A 108 -7.25 10.52 0.53
C CYS A 108 -6.13 11.01 1.44
N HIS A 109 -6.38 10.96 2.75
CA HIS A 109 -5.40 11.27 3.77
C HIS A 109 -4.27 10.24 3.76
N GLN A 110 -4.63 8.96 3.63
CA GLN A 110 -3.65 7.88 3.57
C GLN A 110 -4.19 6.71 2.74
N CYS A 111 -3.35 6.20 1.84
CA CYS A 111 -3.59 4.96 1.11
C CYS A 111 -2.89 3.81 1.84
N TYR A 112 -3.62 2.74 2.12
CA TYR A 112 -3.06 1.46 2.51
C TYR A 112 -2.95 0.57 1.28
N ALA A 113 -1.74 0.13 0.96
CA ALA A 113 -1.46 -0.79 -0.13
C ALA A 113 -1.16 -2.18 0.44
N MET A 114 -2.08 -3.11 0.22
CA MET A 114 -1.92 -4.52 0.61
C MET A 114 -1.22 -5.29 -0.52
N ILE A 115 0.03 -5.64 -0.27
CA ILE A 115 0.95 -6.26 -1.24
C ILE A 115 0.83 -7.79 -1.15
N ASP A 116 0.77 -8.45 -2.31
CA ASP A 116 0.81 -9.90 -2.44
C ASP A 116 2.23 -10.45 -2.26
N CYS A 117 2.80 -10.25 -1.06
CA CYS A 117 4.12 -10.71 -0.67
C CYS A 117 4.08 -11.59 0.59
N GLU A 118 5.18 -12.32 0.83
CA GLU A 118 5.44 -12.97 2.12
C GLU A 118 5.54 -11.92 3.24
N ARG A 119 5.21 -12.33 4.48
CA ARG A 119 5.06 -11.43 5.63
C ARG A 119 6.36 -10.72 5.99
N GLU A 120 7.47 -11.40 5.76
CA GLU A 120 8.81 -10.99 6.16
C GLU A 120 9.40 -9.95 5.21
N ILE A 121 8.92 -9.88 3.96
CA ILE A 121 9.49 -8.98 2.95
C ILE A 121 9.34 -7.51 3.36
N ILE A 122 8.19 -7.12 3.92
CA ILE A 122 7.97 -5.74 4.40
C ILE A 122 9.00 -5.36 5.47
N SER A 123 9.22 -6.25 6.44
CA SER A 123 10.22 -6.04 7.51
C SER A 123 11.65 -5.99 6.96
N LYS A 124 11.98 -6.84 5.99
CA LYS A 124 13.31 -6.86 5.35
C LYS A 124 13.59 -5.57 4.59
N VAL A 125 12.61 -5.04 3.86
CA VAL A 125 12.74 -3.76 3.16
C VAL A 125 12.90 -2.62 4.17
N ASP A 126 12.11 -2.59 5.25
CA ASP A 126 12.24 -1.56 6.29
C ASP A 126 13.62 -1.59 6.94
N TRP A 127 14.06 -2.78 7.37
CA TRP A 127 15.37 -2.98 7.99
C TRP A 127 16.51 -2.54 7.07
N MET A 128 16.49 -2.97 5.81
CA MET A 128 17.53 -2.60 4.84
C MET A 128 17.54 -1.09 4.58
N ALA A 129 16.37 -0.46 4.44
CA ALA A 129 16.27 0.98 4.28
C ALA A 129 16.82 1.73 5.50
N GLN A 130 16.58 1.23 6.72
CA GLN A 130 17.12 1.82 7.95
C GLN A 130 18.63 1.65 8.06
N LEU A 131 19.15 0.46 7.75
CA LEU A 131 20.59 0.17 7.74
C LEU A 131 21.33 1.14 6.82
N LEU A 132 20.86 1.28 5.57
CA LEU A 132 21.48 2.17 4.58
C LEU A 132 21.31 3.66 4.89
N ARG A 133 20.32 4.06 5.70
CA ARG A 133 20.19 5.44 6.21
C ARG A 133 21.24 5.76 7.27
N GLN A 134 21.60 4.78 8.10
CA GLN A 134 22.55 4.97 9.19
C GLN A 134 24.00 4.86 8.70
N GLU A 135 24.26 4.00 7.71
CA GLU A 135 25.59 3.82 7.16
C GLU A 135 25.98 4.96 6.21
N LYS A 136 27.16 5.56 6.45
CA LYS A 136 27.78 6.47 5.48
C LYS A 136 28.13 5.69 4.22
N LEU A 137 27.92 6.31 3.06
CA LEU A 137 28.11 5.71 1.71
C LEU A 137 29.44 4.94 1.54
N GLY A 138 30.51 5.35 2.24
CA GLY A 138 31.85 4.76 2.14
C GLY A 138 32.13 3.52 2.98
N HIS A 139 31.19 3.05 3.80
CA HIS A 139 31.36 1.83 4.64
C HIS A 139 30.54 0.63 4.17
N ARG A 140 29.88 0.75 3.01
CA ARG A 140 28.96 -0.28 2.52
C ARG A 140 29.70 -1.35 1.73
N THR A 141 29.33 -2.62 1.93
CA THR A 141 29.97 -3.77 1.29
C THR A 141 29.21 -4.25 0.05
N VAL A 142 29.89 -4.85 -0.92
CA VAL A 142 29.23 -5.42 -2.11
C VAL A 142 28.13 -6.44 -1.73
N ASP A 143 28.31 -7.16 -0.62
CA ASP A 143 27.30 -8.11 -0.13
C ASP A 143 26.01 -7.40 0.33
N GLN A 144 26.13 -6.26 1.03
CA GLN A 144 24.97 -5.44 1.41
C GLN A 144 24.25 -4.87 0.19
N TYR A 145 24.98 -4.50 -0.87
CA TYR A 145 24.38 -4.08 -2.14
C TYR A 145 23.54 -5.19 -2.75
N ASN A 146 24.12 -6.38 -2.88
CA ASN A 146 23.47 -7.52 -3.50
C ASN A 146 22.24 -7.95 -2.70
N GLU A 147 22.33 -7.98 -1.37
CA GLU A 147 21.19 -8.28 -0.51
C GLU A 147 20.07 -7.25 -0.68
N ALA A 148 20.39 -5.96 -0.71
CA ALA A 148 19.43 -4.89 -0.91
C ALA A 148 18.74 -4.98 -2.29
N VAL A 149 19.51 -5.29 -3.34
CA VAL A 149 18.99 -5.54 -4.70
C VAL A 149 18.05 -6.74 -4.71
N ASP A 150 18.42 -7.85 -4.06
CA ASP A 150 17.60 -9.07 -4.01
C ASP A 150 16.29 -8.86 -3.25
N ILE A 151 16.33 -8.17 -2.12
CA ILE A 151 15.15 -7.79 -1.34
C ILE A 151 14.22 -6.92 -2.20
N LEU A 152 14.75 -5.87 -2.83
CA LEU A 152 13.94 -4.95 -3.63
C LEU A 152 13.39 -5.63 -4.89
N ASN A 153 14.17 -6.49 -5.54
CA ASN A 153 13.72 -7.29 -6.68
C ASN A 153 12.59 -8.24 -6.28
N THR A 154 12.71 -8.91 -5.14
CA THR A 154 11.67 -9.80 -4.63
C THR A 154 10.39 -9.01 -4.34
N PHE A 155 10.54 -7.85 -3.68
CA PHE A 155 9.41 -7.00 -3.33
C PHE A 155 8.69 -6.40 -4.56
N THR A 156 9.43 -5.96 -5.58
CA THR A 156 8.88 -5.32 -6.79
C THR A 156 8.38 -6.32 -7.84
N LYS A 157 8.71 -7.61 -7.71
CA LYS A 157 8.22 -8.68 -8.60
C LYS A 157 6.79 -9.16 -8.28
N THR A 158 6.21 -8.74 -7.16
CA THR A 158 4.83 -9.12 -6.79
C THR A 158 3.82 -8.57 -7.79
N SER A 159 2.63 -9.16 -7.83
CA SER A 159 1.62 -8.84 -8.85
C SER A 159 1.06 -7.43 -8.65
N TRP A 160 1.03 -6.94 -7.42
CA TRP A 160 0.57 -5.59 -7.11
C TRP A 160 1.35 -4.51 -7.87
N TRP A 161 2.68 -4.65 -8.00
CA TRP A 161 3.52 -3.69 -8.75
C TRP A 161 3.31 -3.71 -10.27
N LYS A 162 2.68 -4.76 -10.80
CA LYS A 162 2.43 -4.93 -12.24
C LYS A 162 1.12 -4.30 -12.72
N ARG A 163 0.33 -3.73 -11.80
CA ARG A 163 -0.96 -3.12 -12.13
C ARG A 163 -0.75 -1.75 -12.77
N VAL A 164 -1.61 -1.41 -13.72
CA VAL A 164 -1.59 -0.09 -14.38
C VAL A 164 -1.86 1.04 -13.39
N TRP A 165 -2.66 0.78 -12.35
CA TRP A 165 -3.08 1.77 -11.37
C TRP A 165 -2.07 2.02 -10.24
N THR A 166 -1.05 1.18 -10.09
CA THR A 166 -0.07 1.23 -9.00
C THR A 166 0.51 2.64 -8.80
N TRP A 167 0.86 3.33 -9.88
CA TRP A 167 1.44 4.67 -9.77
C TRP A 167 0.47 5.73 -9.25
N GLN A 168 -0.82 5.67 -9.63
CA GLN A 168 -1.82 6.59 -9.09
C GLN A 168 -2.00 6.35 -7.59
N GLU A 169 -1.98 5.09 -7.17
CA GLU A 169 -2.15 4.65 -5.79
C GLU A 169 -0.93 4.95 -4.91
N VAL A 170 0.24 5.19 -5.52
CA VAL A 170 1.50 5.53 -4.87
C VAL A 170 1.75 7.03 -4.83
N VAL A 171 1.44 7.76 -5.91
CA VAL A 171 1.87 9.15 -6.10
C VAL A 171 0.83 10.17 -5.65
N LEU A 172 -0.46 9.87 -5.82
CA LEU A 172 -1.53 10.83 -5.53
C LEU A 172 -1.85 10.97 -4.03
N PRO A 173 -1.86 9.90 -3.22
CA PRO A 173 -2.14 10.01 -1.79
C PRO A 173 -1.11 10.86 -1.06
N LYS A 174 -1.55 11.58 -0.02
CA LYS A 174 -0.63 12.32 0.87
C LYS A 174 0.36 11.40 1.58
N LYS A 175 -0.06 10.16 1.85
CA LYS A 175 0.75 9.14 2.53
C LYS A 175 0.37 7.76 2.03
N VAL A 176 1.37 6.91 1.82
CA VAL A 176 1.16 5.52 1.40
C VAL A 176 1.84 4.58 2.37
N ILE A 177 1.05 3.65 2.91
CA ILE A 177 1.49 2.62 3.83
C ILE A 177 1.35 1.26 3.16
N LEU A 178 2.46 0.56 3.05
CA LEU A 178 2.58 -0.78 2.50
C LEU A 178 2.44 -1.80 3.62
N MET A 179 1.69 -2.88 3.38
CA MET A 179 1.57 -4.01 4.29
C MET A 179 1.39 -5.30 3.51
N ALA A 180 1.83 -6.43 4.06
CA ALA A 180 1.58 -7.73 3.44
C ALA A 180 0.08 -8.07 3.54
N GLU A 181 -0.51 -8.60 2.47
CA GLU A 181 -1.93 -8.95 2.46
C GLU A 181 -2.28 -10.03 3.50
N ALA A 182 -1.36 -10.97 3.71
CA ALA A 182 -1.48 -12.08 4.65
C ALA A 182 -0.85 -11.78 6.02
N SER A 183 -0.77 -10.51 6.43
CA SER A 183 -0.08 -10.13 7.66
C SER A 183 -0.91 -10.42 8.92
N SER A 184 -0.36 -11.24 9.82
CA SER A 184 -0.82 -11.32 11.21
C SER A 184 -0.14 -10.29 12.12
N SER A 185 0.94 -9.65 11.65
CA SER A 185 1.65 -8.60 12.37
C SER A 185 1.19 -7.21 11.90
N HIS A 186 1.37 -6.21 12.76
CA HIS A 186 1.16 -4.80 12.42
C HIS A 186 2.35 -4.20 11.66
N THR A 187 3.21 -5.03 11.06
CA THR A 187 4.35 -4.53 10.29
C THR A 187 3.84 -3.77 9.09
N VAL A 188 4.21 -2.50 9.03
CA VAL A 188 3.86 -1.59 7.97
C VAL A 188 5.11 -0.83 7.53
N LEU A 189 5.16 -0.47 6.25
CA LEU A 189 6.28 0.23 5.65
C LEU A 189 5.76 1.50 4.97
N ASN A 190 6.34 2.65 5.27
CA ASN A 190 6.08 3.85 4.48
C ASN A 190 6.77 3.69 3.12
N ILE A 191 6.05 3.98 2.02
CA ILE A 191 6.60 3.96 0.66
C ILE A 191 7.91 4.75 0.52
N ASP A 192 8.10 5.80 1.31
CA ASP A 192 9.33 6.62 1.32
C ASP A 192 10.59 5.79 1.59
N ALA A 193 10.48 4.70 2.36
CA ALA A 193 11.59 3.79 2.61
C ALA A 193 11.96 2.99 1.35
N VAL A 194 10.98 2.56 0.56
CA VAL A 194 11.19 1.89 -0.73
C VAL A 194 11.83 2.85 -1.73
N ILE A 195 11.31 4.08 -1.82
CA ILE A 195 11.84 5.13 -2.70
C ILE A 195 13.28 5.46 -2.32
N TYR A 196 13.55 5.57 -1.02
CA TYR A 196 14.91 5.79 -0.50
C TYR A 196 15.84 4.66 -0.91
N LEU A 197 15.45 3.41 -0.65
CA LEU A 197 16.25 2.23 -0.97
C LEU A 197 16.56 2.17 -2.47
N TYR A 198 15.57 2.41 -3.32
CA TYR A 198 15.78 2.44 -4.77
C TYR A 198 16.75 3.54 -5.21
N LYS A 199 16.58 4.77 -4.72
CA LYS A 199 17.47 5.90 -5.02
C LYS A 199 18.90 5.62 -4.59
N ASP A 200 19.06 5.07 -3.39
CA ASP A 200 20.35 4.75 -2.81
C ASP A 200 21.11 3.70 -3.63
N LEU A 201 20.42 2.63 -4.06
CA LEU A 201 20.98 1.61 -4.95
C LEU A 201 21.41 2.19 -6.31
N VAL A 202 20.60 3.07 -6.91
CA VAL A 202 20.94 3.74 -8.18
C VAL A 202 22.19 4.61 -8.04
N LEU A 203 22.28 5.38 -6.95
CA LEU A 203 23.45 6.21 -6.67
C LEU A 203 24.70 5.34 -6.50
N TRP A 204 24.60 4.26 -5.72
CA TRP A 204 25.75 3.38 -5.49
C TRP A 204 26.21 2.65 -6.76
N GLY A 205 25.29 2.16 -7.58
CA GLY A 205 25.62 1.59 -8.89
C GLY A 205 26.37 2.58 -9.79
N SER A 206 25.98 3.86 -9.74
CA SER A 206 26.64 4.93 -10.50
C SER A 206 28.08 5.20 -10.00
N TYR A 207 28.30 5.20 -8.69
CA TYR A 207 29.65 5.37 -8.11
C TYR A 207 30.57 4.17 -8.36
N SER A 208 30.03 2.94 -8.34
CA SER A 208 30.81 1.73 -8.65
C SER A 208 31.30 1.72 -10.10
N ILE A 209 30.43 2.14 -11.04
CA ILE A 209 30.79 2.28 -12.46
C ILE A 209 31.81 3.40 -12.67
N ALA A 210 31.64 4.56 -12.00
CA ALA A 210 32.60 5.65 -12.10
C ALA A 210 33.97 5.31 -11.49
N GLY A 211 33.99 4.60 -10.37
CA GLY A 211 35.21 4.13 -9.71
C GLY A 211 35.97 3.07 -10.52
N THR A 212 35.25 2.14 -11.16
CA THR A 212 35.87 1.16 -12.07
C THR A 212 36.37 1.81 -13.36
N CYS A 213 35.69 2.85 -13.87
CA CYS A 213 36.16 3.61 -15.04
C CYS A 213 37.42 4.47 -14.73
N GLY A 214 37.60 4.89 -13.47
CA GLY A 214 38.80 5.60 -13.02
C GLY A 214 40.05 4.71 -12.85
N ILE A 215 39.87 3.41 -12.62
CA ILE A 215 40.99 2.46 -12.43
C ILE A 215 41.64 2.08 -13.77
N TYR A 216 40.92 2.15 -14.89
CA TYR A 216 41.48 1.89 -16.23
C TYR A 216 42.25 3.07 -16.84
N ARG A 217 42.30 4.26 -16.20
CA ARG A 217 43.09 5.41 -16.68
C ARG A 217 44.44 5.60 -15.98
N ALA A 218 44.73 4.82 -14.93
CA ALA A 218 45.97 4.94 -14.17
C ALA A 218 47.01 3.83 -14.48
N ALA A 219 46.75 2.99 -15.48
CA ALA A 219 47.67 1.93 -15.92
C ALA A 219 48.48 2.26 -17.19
N ASP A 220 48.24 3.44 -17.80
CA ASP A 220 48.94 3.91 -19.00
C ASP A 220 49.60 5.29 -18.75
N THR A 221 50.55 5.36 -17.81
CA THR A 221 51.63 6.37 -17.78
C THR A 221 52.82 5.86 -17.00
#